data_AF-A0A3D2CEH7-F1
#
_entry.id   AF-A0A3D2CEH7-F1
#
_cell.length_a   1.000
_cell.length_b   1.000
_cell.length_c   1.000
_cell.angle_alpha   90.00
_cell.angle_beta   90.00
_cell.angle_gamma   90.00
#
_symmetry.space_group_name_H-M   'P 1'
#
loop_
_entity.id
_entity.type
_entity.pdbx_description
1 polymer ?
#
loop_
_entity_poly.entity_id
_entity_poly.type
_entity_poly.pdbx_seq_one_letter_code
_entity_poly.pdbx_strand_id
1 'polypeptide(L)'
;MVPVSSRPSVLWLASALVAYASALVACAGPAEKAPVASEATDSASPLAPWSPLTAIASCSPTAANTCDLPTVAAGTWTAYRKDASFPDAIYNEYTDSPSDGGRVHVLATAAASGTLTTVTIDGIDIHTIDTPTAEEPPPLDWAHVWPIEVVAGQPIWVSFHSRSSRWDRAHTARLVVETNSGTAVDTDFTVAESPLQLTSVTTAQGGATRVLFLRNDGTAPLTLDRILLDGIDATDAACIATPTLEPGAVARVTVPLCTAASPGSLWSAIVTTTEGMAAVAGGRMIPESFPIEAWNNTTECPWPGGNDANAEAMSAMGIDTHYLHGGVCNDDACNCDEQTLIETIYGASDSLRTLVTRGVARDLPDTLSTTGIAAFSTGDESDGELFEEDPESPDFGAPKPAIGARESRILWERFPEVPTFNGGMTNGHIGTFAGMADI
;
A
#
# COMPACT_ATOMS: atom_id res chain seq x y z
N MET A 1 -2.74 44.68 61.07
CA MET A 1 -1.99 43.77 61.96
C MET A 1 -1.83 42.45 61.25
N VAL A 2 -0.66 41.84 61.42
CA VAL A 2 -0.16 40.56 60.83
C VAL A 2 0.41 40.71 59.40
N PRO A 3 1.62 40.18 59.14
CA PRO A 3 2.64 40.93 58.39
C PRO A 3 3.05 40.33 57.04
N VAL A 4 3.70 41.19 56.27
CA VAL A 4 4.50 40.91 55.09
C VAL A 4 5.60 39.91 55.44
N SER A 5 5.62 38.77 54.75
CA SER A 5 6.68 37.76 54.85
C SER A 5 7.56 37.81 53.59
N SER A 6 8.83 38.07 53.86
CA SER A 6 9.98 38.11 52.98
C SER A 6 10.25 36.77 52.29
N ARG A 7 10.41 36.80 50.96
CA ARG A 7 11.01 35.70 50.19
C ARG A 7 12.52 35.63 50.49
N PRO A 8 13.09 34.45 50.80
CA PRO A 8 14.53 34.29 50.81
C PRO A 8 15.04 34.02 49.39
N SER A 9 16.02 34.82 48.99
CA SER A 9 16.94 34.54 47.90
C SER A 9 17.96 33.52 48.40
N VAL A 10 17.95 32.28 47.89
CA VAL A 10 19.07 31.34 48.04
C VAL A 10 19.19 30.47 46.79
N LEU A 11 20.33 30.65 46.12
CA LEU A 11 21.15 29.68 45.41
C LEU A 11 20.49 28.35 44.98
N TRP A 12 20.26 28.20 43.68
CA TRP A 12 20.48 26.94 42.96
C TRP A 12 21.26 27.25 41.69
N LEU A 13 22.58 27.40 41.86
CA LEU A 13 23.54 27.62 40.78
C LEU A 13 24.83 26.89 41.17
N ALA A 14 24.75 25.56 41.36
CA ALA A 14 25.90 24.72 41.67
C ALA A 14 25.68 23.20 41.46
N SER A 15 24.83 22.77 40.50
CA SER A 15 24.71 21.33 40.17
C SER A 15 24.59 21.02 38.67
N ALA A 16 24.65 22.01 37.78
CA ALA A 16 24.51 21.81 36.33
C ALA A 16 25.84 21.91 35.54
N LEU A 17 26.99 21.98 36.21
CA LEU A 17 28.30 22.19 35.56
C LEU A 17 29.33 21.07 35.77
N VAL A 18 28.92 19.92 36.30
CA VAL A 18 29.79 18.73 36.45
C VAL A 18 29.33 17.54 35.58
N ALA A 19 28.15 17.61 34.96
CA ALA A 19 27.68 16.59 34.01
C ALA A 19 28.05 16.85 32.54
N TYR A 20 28.60 18.04 32.21
CA TYR A 20 28.94 18.43 30.83
C TYR A 20 30.43 18.31 30.49
N ALA A 21 31.27 17.87 31.44
CA ALA A 21 32.73 17.75 31.26
C ALA A 21 33.25 16.29 31.21
N SER A 22 32.35 15.30 31.29
CA SER A 22 32.71 13.87 31.23
C SER A 22 32.18 13.13 29.99
N ALA A 23 31.56 13.84 29.04
CA ALA A 23 31.06 13.28 27.77
C ALA A 23 31.87 13.72 26.54
N LEU A 24 33.03 14.37 26.73
CA LEU A 24 33.88 14.88 25.63
C LEU A 24 35.27 14.20 25.53
N VAL A 25 35.47 13.04 26.20
CA VAL A 25 36.78 12.34 26.20
C VAL A 25 36.65 10.83 25.89
N ALA A 26 35.70 10.43 25.04
CA ALA A 26 35.62 9.03 24.57
C ALA A 26 35.17 8.86 23.11
N CYS A 27 35.51 9.81 22.24
CA CYS A 27 35.46 9.63 20.78
C CYS A 27 36.81 10.00 20.15
N ALA A 28 37.90 9.47 20.73
CA ALA A 28 39.13 9.29 19.98
C ALA A 28 38.96 7.97 19.21
N GLY A 29 38.64 8.09 17.92
CA GLY A 29 38.45 6.95 17.03
C GLY A 29 39.68 6.04 17.02
N PRO A 30 39.51 4.72 16.83
CA PRO A 30 40.63 3.87 16.50
C PRO A 30 41.24 4.38 15.18
N ALA A 31 42.57 4.45 15.18
CA ALA A 31 43.39 4.89 14.07
C ALA A 31 42.86 4.41 12.71
N GLU A 32 42.80 5.36 11.79
CA GLU A 32 42.67 5.23 10.35
C GLU A 32 43.48 4.00 9.87
N LYS A 33 42.80 2.86 9.73
CA LYS A 33 43.33 1.76 8.94
C LYS A 33 43.20 2.22 7.50
N ALA A 34 44.34 2.52 6.90
CA ALA A 34 44.46 2.70 5.45
C ALA A 34 43.63 1.61 4.74
N PRO A 35 42.84 1.97 3.71
CA PRO A 35 42.01 1.01 3.00
C PRO A 35 42.94 -0.08 2.47
N VAL A 36 42.73 -1.29 2.98
CA VAL A 36 43.28 -2.48 2.34
C VAL A 36 42.55 -2.56 1.01
N ALA A 37 43.19 -2.10 -0.06
CA ALA A 37 42.77 -2.40 -1.41
C ALA A 37 42.82 -3.92 -1.57
N SER A 38 41.74 -4.60 -1.18
CA SER A 38 41.49 -5.94 -1.65
C SER A 38 41.16 -5.78 -3.12
N GLU A 39 42.09 -6.19 -3.98
CA GLU A 39 41.77 -6.61 -5.33
C GLU A 39 40.84 -7.82 -5.22
N ALA A 40 39.57 -7.56 -4.87
CA ALA A 40 38.49 -8.49 -5.09
C ALA A 40 38.39 -8.55 -6.62
N THR A 41 39.08 -9.54 -7.19
CA THR A 41 38.83 -9.98 -8.55
C THR A 41 37.46 -10.64 -8.52
N ASP A 42 36.42 -9.80 -8.55
CA ASP A 42 35.01 -10.18 -8.72
C ASP A 42 34.86 -10.78 -10.12
N SER A 43 35.37 -11.99 -10.26
CA SER A 43 34.96 -12.96 -11.26
C SER A 43 33.68 -13.62 -10.75
N ALA A 44 32.69 -12.80 -10.37
CA ALA A 44 31.32 -13.27 -10.24
C ALA A 44 30.97 -13.82 -11.62
N SER A 45 30.99 -15.15 -11.74
CA SER A 45 30.52 -15.83 -12.94
C SER A 45 29.12 -15.27 -13.19
N PRO A 46 28.82 -14.81 -14.43
CA PRO A 46 27.51 -14.25 -14.72
C PRO A 46 26.48 -15.24 -14.20
N LEU A 47 25.62 -14.77 -13.28
CA LEU A 47 24.58 -15.60 -12.70
C LEU A 47 23.93 -16.34 -13.86
N ALA A 48 23.96 -17.67 -13.79
CA ALA A 48 23.40 -18.48 -14.86
C ALA A 48 21.98 -17.94 -15.12
N PRO A 49 21.62 -17.67 -16.39
CA PRO A 49 20.34 -17.09 -16.71
C PRO A 49 19.26 -17.94 -16.03
N TRP A 50 18.39 -17.28 -15.27
CA TRP A 50 17.31 -17.94 -14.55
C TRP A 50 16.57 -18.82 -15.56
N SER A 51 16.65 -20.13 -15.36
CA SER A 51 15.95 -21.06 -16.26
C SER A 51 14.46 -20.85 -16.01
N PRO A 52 13.67 -20.47 -17.02
CA PRO A 52 12.25 -20.22 -16.83
C PRO A 52 11.60 -21.48 -16.26
N LEU A 53 10.90 -21.34 -15.13
CA LEU A 53 10.12 -22.43 -14.57
C LEU A 53 9.10 -22.88 -15.62
N THR A 54 9.07 -24.17 -15.93
CA THR A 54 8.09 -24.71 -16.88
C THR A 54 6.70 -24.61 -16.25
N ALA A 55 5.76 -23.97 -16.93
CA ALA A 55 4.38 -23.90 -16.48
C ALA A 55 3.80 -25.31 -16.36
N ILE A 56 3.24 -25.63 -15.19
CA ILE A 56 2.62 -26.93 -14.90
C ILE A 56 1.36 -27.14 -15.78
N ALA A 57 0.67 -26.04 -16.09
CA ALA A 57 -0.45 -26.00 -17.00
C ALA A 57 -0.49 -24.66 -17.74
N SER A 58 -1.06 -24.64 -18.94
CA SER A 58 -1.27 -23.42 -19.72
C SER A 58 -2.59 -23.51 -20.48
N CYS A 59 -3.19 -22.35 -20.73
CA CYS A 59 -4.34 -22.18 -21.61
C CYS A 59 -4.13 -20.92 -22.44
N SER A 60 -5.03 -20.67 -23.37
CA SER A 60 -5.20 -19.37 -23.99
C SER A 60 -6.62 -18.89 -23.68
N PRO A 61 -6.86 -17.58 -23.53
CA PRO A 61 -8.22 -17.05 -23.45
C PRO A 61 -9.06 -17.63 -24.57
N THR A 62 -10.30 -18.01 -24.28
CA THR A 62 -11.20 -18.42 -25.36
C THR A 62 -11.45 -17.21 -26.26
N ALA A 63 -11.78 -17.42 -27.53
CA ALA A 63 -11.95 -16.35 -28.51
C ALA A 63 -13.13 -15.39 -28.23
N ALA A 64 -13.79 -15.49 -27.07
CA ALA A 64 -14.81 -14.55 -26.65
C ALA A 64 -14.21 -13.15 -26.51
N ASN A 65 -14.77 -12.21 -27.25
CA ASN A 65 -14.43 -10.80 -27.13
C ASN A 65 -15.03 -10.27 -25.82
N THR A 66 -14.20 -9.88 -24.85
CA THR A 66 -14.64 -9.36 -23.55
C THR A 66 -15.60 -8.18 -23.67
N CYS A 67 -15.53 -7.41 -24.77
CA CYS A 67 -16.45 -6.31 -25.04
C CYS A 67 -17.92 -6.74 -25.26
N ASP A 68 -18.15 -7.99 -25.64
CA ASP A 68 -19.47 -8.51 -25.96
C ASP A 68 -20.08 -9.31 -24.79
N LEU A 69 -19.36 -9.40 -23.67
CA LEU A 69 -19.78 -10.16 -22.49
C LEU A 69 -20.87 -9.43 -21.70
N PRO A 70 -21.77 -10.17 -21.05
CA PRO A 70 -22.87 -9.57 -20.32
C PRO A 70 -22.37 -8.83 -19.08
N THR A 71 -22.90 -7.63 -18.87
CA THR A 71 -22.82 -6.96 -17.57
C THR A 71 -23.68 -7.71 -16.56
N VAL A 72 -23.17 -7.89 -15.35
CA VAL A 72 -23.90 -8.54 -14.27
C VAL A 72 -24.86 -7.55 -13.63
N ALA A 73 -25.99 -8.05 -13.12
CA ALA A 73 -26.90 -7.26 -12.31
C ALA A 73 -26.18 -6.65 -11.10
N ALA A 74 -26.67 -5.48 -10.67
CA ALA A 74 -26.20 -4.81 -9.46
C ALA A 74 -26.19 -5.78 -8.27
N GLY A 75 -25.15 -5.71 -7.46
CA GLY A 75 -24.97 -6.58 -6.31
C GLY A 75 -23.98 -6.03 -5.30
N THR A 76 -23.87 -6.75 -4.19
CA THR A 76 -22.88 -6.54 -3.14
C THR A 76 -22.09 -7.82 -2.96
N TRP A 77 -20.77 -7.73 -2.95
CA TRP A 77 -19.85 -8.84 -2.75
C TRP A 77 -18.84 -8.47 -1.68
N THR A 78 -18.48 -9.44 -0.85
CA THR A 78 -17.50 -9.22 0.22
C THR A 78 -16.48 -10.33 0.35
N ALA A 79 -15.32 -9.94 0.86
CA ALA A 79 -14.33 -10.86 1.40
C ALA A 79 -13.89 -10.33 2.76
N TYR A 80 -13.94 -11.19 3.77
CA TYR A 80 -13.27 -10.99 5.04
C TYR A 80 -12.08 -11.93 5.12
N ARG A 81 -10.94 -11.42 5.57
CA ARG A 81 -9.73 -12.21 5.79
C ARG A 81 -9.01 -11.79 7.05
N LYS A 82 -8.47 -12.78 7.75
CA LYS A 82 -7.58 -12.57 8.89
C LYS A 82 -6.22 -12.10 8.41
N ASP A 83 -5.53 -11.41 9.31
CA ASP A 83 -4.12 -11.08 9.12
C ASP A 83 -3.29 -12.36 9.05
N ALA A 84 -2.31 -12.37 8.16
CA ALA A 84 -1.37 -13.47 8.00
C ALA A 84 0.03 -12.96 8.34
N SER A 85 0.72 -13.69 9.20
CA SER A 85 2.11 -13.47 9.57
C SER A 85 2.86 -14.80 9.55
N PHE A 86 4.18 -14.76 9.33
CA PHE A 86 5.01 -15.92 9.60
C PHE A 86 4.92 -16.33 11.08
N PRO A 87 4.91 -17.64 11.39
CA PRO A 87 4.99 -18.11 12.77
C PRO A 87 6.26 -17.60 13.48
N ASP A 88 6.17 -17.29 14.78
CA ASP A 88 7.32 -16.85 15.60
C ASP A 88 8.52 -17.79 15.53
N ALA A 89 8.27 -19.10 15.35
CA ALA A 89 9.33 -20.10 15.20
C ALA A 89 10.17 -19.93 13.91
N ILE A 90 9.62 -19.23 12.90
CA ILE A 90 10.28 -18.90 11.62
C ILE A 90 10.80 -17.46 11.67
N TYR A 91 10.01 -16.52 12.18
CA TYR A 91 10.35 -15.10 12.23
C TYR A 91 9.82 -14.48 13.54
N ASN A 92 10.67 -14.46 14.57
CA ASN A 92 10.31 -13.94 15.88
C ASN A 92 10.48 -12.42 15.94
N GLU A 93 9.41 -11.72 16.28
CA GLU A 93 9.41 -10.26 16.43
C GLU A 93 9.15 -9.84 17.87
N TYR A 94 9.35 -8.56 18.16
CA TYR A 94 9.13 -7.99 19.50
C TYR A 94 7.67 -7.64 19.78
N THR A 95 6.78 -7.77 18.80
CA THR A 95 5.35 -7.49 18.91
C THR A 95 4.51 -8.74 18.71
N ASP A 96 3.37 -8.80 19.39
CA ASP A 96 2.41 -9.89 19.21
C ASP A 96 1.66 -9.71 17.89
N SER A 97 1.45 -10.81 17.14
CA SER A 97 0.61 -10.77 15.94
C SER A 97 -0.84 -10.41 16.31
N PRO A 98 -1.54 -9.59 15.51
CA PRO A 98 -2.96 -9.32 15.72
C PRO A 98 -3.76 -10.61 15.64
N SER A 99 -4.41 -11.00 16.74
CA SER A 99 -5.26 -12.20 16.76
C SER A 99 -6.71 -11.90 16.35
N ASP A 100 -7.13 -10.65 16.52
CA ASP A 100 -8.52 -10.24 16.47
C ASP A 100 -8.79 -9.38 15.23
N GLY A 101 -9.99 -9.52 14.68
CA GLY A 101 -10.43 -8.79 13.49
C GLY A 101 -9.61 -9.10 12.22
N GLY A 102 -9.62 -8.19 11.25
CA GLY A 102 -8.95 -8.40 9.99
C GLY A 102 -9.39 -7.42 8.91
N ARG A 103 -9.15 -7.80 7.67
CA ARG A 103 -9.44 -6.97 6.50
C ARG A 103 -10.73 -7.37 5.84
N VAL A 104 -11.52 -6.36 5.47
CA VAL A 104 -12.74 -6.53 4.70
C VAL A 104 -12.62 -5.75 3.40
N HIS A 105 -12.95 -6.40 2.29
CA HIS A 105 -13.26 -5.75 1.03
C HIS A 105 -14.76 -5.86 0.78
N VAL A 106 -15.40 -4.74 0.45
CA VAL A 106 -16.78 -4.67 -0.02
C VAL A 106 -16.77 -4.06 -1.41
N LEU A 107 -17.32 -4.78 -2.37
CA LEU A 107 -17.66 -4.28 -3.69
C LEU A 107 -19.16 -4.16 -3.80
N ALA A 108 -19.65 -3.01 -4.22
CA ALA A 108 -21.07 -2.77 -4.46
C ALA A 108 -21.28 -2.06 -5.79
N THR A 109 -22.48 -2.11 -6.33
CA THR A 109 -22.88 -1.27 -7.47
C THR A 109 -23.58 -0.01 -6.95
N ALA A 110 -23.11 1.16 -7.35
CA ALA A 110 -23.68 2.41 -6.89
C ALA A 110 -25.11 2.64 -7.43
N ALA A 111 -26.04 3.00 -6.56
CA ALA A 111 -27.43 3.33 -6.91
C ALA A 111 -27.61 4.81 -7.32
N ALA A 112 -26.69 5.69 -6.88
CA ALA A 112 -26.69 7.11 -7.18
C ALA A 112 -25.30 7.54 -7.68
N SER A 113 -25.27 8.62 -8.47
CA SER A 113 -24.03 9.27 -8.88
C SER A 113 -23.76 10.48 -8.00
N GLY A 114 -22.52 10.91 -7.87
CA GLY A 114 -22.15 12.14 -7.17
C GLY A 114 -20.80 12.02 -6.48
N THR A 115 -20.34 13.13 -5.90
CA THR A 115 -19.15 13.16 -5.07
C THR A 115 -19.48 12.58 -3.70
N LEU A 116 -18.64 11.65 -3.23
CA LEU A 116 -18.74 11.05 -1.91
C LEU A 116 -18.71 12.11 -0.79
N THR A 117 -19.59 11.97 0.20
CA THR A 117 -19.67 12.87 1.36
C THR A 117 -19.51 12.14 2.68
N THR A 118 -20.03 10.91 2.78
CA THR A 118 -20.01 10.12 4.01
C THR A 118 -19.85 8.65 3.67
N VAL A 119 -19.03 7.93 4.43
CA VAL A 119 -19.03 6.46 4.44
C VAL A 119 -19.16 5.99 5.86
N THR A 120 -20.16 5.15 6.12
CA THR A 120 -20.31 4.51 7.42
C THR A 120 -20.28 2.98 7.30
N ILE A 121 -19.55 2.36 8.22
CA ILE A 121 -19.44 0.90 8.37
C ILE A 121 -20.01 0.55 9.72
N ASP A 122 -21.17 -0.10 9.74
CA ASP A 122 -21.88 -0.48 10.97
C ASP A 122 -22.10 0.73 11.90
N GLY A 123 -22.47 1.87 11.30
CA GLY A 123 -22.70 3.15 11.99
C GLY A 123 -21.44 3.94 12.36
N ILE A 124 -20.24 3.42 12.08
CA ILE A 124 -18.97 4.13 12.28
C ILE A 124 -18.63 4.89 11.01
N ASP A 125 -18.50 6.21 11.12
CA ASP A 125 -17.96 7.04 10.04
C ASP A 125 -16.44 6.80 9.90
N ILE A 126 -15.99 6.46 8.69
CA ILE A 126 -14.58 6.14 8.42
C ILE A 126 -13.64 7.34 8.65
N HIS A 127 -14.15 8.58 8.61
CA HIS A 127 -13.36 9.77 8.90
C HIS A 127 -13.05 9.95 10.38
N THR A 128 -13.76 9.26 11.28
CA THR A 128 -13.48 9.33 12.73
C THR A 128 -12.13 8.71 13.10
N ILE A 129 -11.58 7.84 12.24
CA ILE A 129 -10.25 7.25 12.40
C ILE A 129 -9.16 8.33 12.31
N ASP A 130 -9.39 9.38 11.52
CA ASP A 130 -8.41 10.44 11.27
C ASP A 130 -8.30 11.43 12.45
N THR A 131 -9.24 11.38 13.40
CA THR A 131 -9.29 12.25 14.59
C THR A 131 -9.68 11.46 15.84
N PRO A 132 -8.84 10.51 16.30
CA PRO A 132 -9.15 9.72 17.49
C PRO A 132 -9.26 10.61 18.72
N THR A 133 -10.12 10.24 19.66
CA THR A 133 -10.09 10.81 21.01
C THR A 133 -9.18 9.92 21.88
N ALA A 134 -8.48 10.52 22.84
CA ALA A 134 -7.59 9.78 23.75
C ALA A 134 -8.33 8.76 24.66
N GLU A 135 -9.66 8.77 24.66
CA GLU A 135 -10.50 7.98 25.59
C GLU A 135 -10.88 6.61 25.02
N GLU A 136 -10.89 6.42 23.70
CA GLU A 136 -11.26 5.15 23.06
C GLU A 136 -10.38 4.86 21.84
N PRO A 137 -9.80 3.64 21.72
CA PRO A 137 -9.07 3.25 20.52
C PRO A 137 -10.03 3.28 19.32
N PRO A 138 -9.57 3.75 18.14
CA PRO A 138 -10.45 3.85 16.99
C PRO A 138 -10.96 2.46 16.59
N PRO A 139 -12.21 2.37 16.13
CA PRO A 139 -12.85 1.09 15.83
C PRO A 139 -12.27 0.41 14.57
N LEU A 140 -11.51 1.15 13.76
CA LEU A 140 -10.86 0.71 12.53
C LEU A 140 -9.40 1.18 12.57
N ASP A 141 -8.49 0.42 11.97
CA ASP A 141 -7.08 0.82 11.86
C ASP A 141 -6.86 1.68 10.61
N TRP A 142 -7.59 1.42 9.54
CA TRP A 142 -7.65 2.25 8.32
C TRP A 142 -8.89 1.89 7.49
N ALA A 143 -9.26 2.79 6.58
CA ALA A 143 -10.32 2.56 5.61
C ALA A 143 -10.06 3.32 4.30
N HIS A 144 -10.56 2.77 3.21
CA HIS A 144 -10.50 3.31 1.85
C HIS A 144 -11.85 3.18 1.16
N VAL A 145 -12.14 4.15 0.30
CA VAL A 145 -13.28 4.14 -0.61
C VAL A 145 -12.84 4.67 -1.97
N TRP A 146 -13.24 4.01 -3.06
CA TRP A 146 -12.90 4.42 -4.41
C TRP A 146 -13.96 3.98 -5.44
N PRO A 147 -14.29 4.80 -6.46
CA PRO A 147 -13.84 6.18 -6.67
C PRO A 147 -14.54 7.18 -5.73
N ILE A 148 -13.96 8.38 -5.60
CA ILE A 148 -14.59 9.51 -4.89
C ILE A 148 -15.77 10.10 -5.69
N GLU A 149 -15.62 10.19 -7.01
CA GLU A 149 -16.69 10.53 -7.94
C GLU A 149 -17.41 9.26 -8.37
N VAL A 150 -18.58 9.01 -7.78
CA VAL A 150 -19.36 7.80 -7.98
C VAL A 150 -20.31 7.96 -9.16
N VAL A 151 -20.48 6.91 -9.96
CA VAL A 151 -21.43 6.87 -11.07
C VAL A 151 -22.44 5.74 -10.84
N ALA A 152 -23.73 6.05 -10.92
CA ALA A 152 -24.79 5.06 -10.75
C ALA A 152 -24.65 3.94 -11.79
N GLY A 153 -24.76 2.69 -11.33
CA GLY A 153 -24.55 1.48 -12.12
C GLY A 153 -23.09 1.05 -12.25
N GLN A 154 -22.12 1.84 -11.76
CA GLN A 154 -20.70 1.46 -11.73
C GLN A 154 -20.30 0.87 -10.37
N PRO A 155 -19.23 0.07 -10.32
CA PRO A 155 -18.73 -0.47 -9.07
C PRO A 155 -18.16 0.64 -8.17
N ILE A 156 -18.29 0.43 -6.86
CA ILE A 156 -17.61 1.15 -5.79
C ILE A 156 -16.93 0.13 -4.89
N TRP A 157 -15.70 0.43 -4.49
CA TRP A 157 -14.90 -0.38 -3.60
C TRP A 157 -14.75 0.33 -2.26
N VAL A 158 -15.03 -0.40 -1.18
CA VAL A 158 -14.72 -0.01 0.19
C VAL A 158 -13.82 -1.09 0.79
N SER A 159 -12.70 -0.70 1.38
CA SER A 159 -11.83 -1.61 2.11
C SER A 159 -11.49 -1.04 3.46
N PHE A 160 -11.36 -1.88 4.47
CA PHE A 160 -10.92 -1.44 5.78
C PHE A 160 -10.25 -2.58 6.54
N HIS A 161 -9.53 -2.19 7.59
CA HIS A 161 -9.01 -3.09 8.58
C HIS A 161 -9.49 -2.71 9.98
N SER A 162 -9.64 -3.70 10.84
CA SER A 162 -9.92 -3.50 12.25
C SER A 162 -9.34 -4.64 13.06
N ARG A 163 -8.67 -4.33 14.17
CA ARG A 163 -8.27 -5.31 15.19
C ARG A 163 -9.36 -5.63 16.22
N SER A 164 -10.61 -5.22 15.99
CA SER A 164 -11.70 -5.47 16.92
C SER A 164 -12.24 -6.90 16.79
N SER A 165 -12.27 -7.66 17.90
CA SER A 165 -12.90 -9.00 18.00
C SER A 165 -14.41 -9.02 17.72
N ARG A 166 -15.03 -7.85 17.49
CA ARG A 166 -16.39 -7.78 16.97
C ARG A 166 -16.49 -8.41 15.58
N TRP A 167 -15.46 -8.23 14.75
CA TRP A 167 -15.47 -8.71 13.36
C TRP A 167 -15.31 -10.22 13.27
N ASP A 168 -14.64 -10.86 14.24
CA ASP A 168 -14.54 -12.33 14.32
C ASP A 168 -15.87 -13.00 14.66
N ARG A 169 -16.81 -12.25 15.24
CA ARG A 169 -18.12 -12.75 15.69
C ARG A 169 -19.27 -12.23 14.86
N ALA A 170 -19.05 -11.19 14.06
CA ALA A 170 -20.05 -10.65 13.18
C ALA A 170 -20.33 -11.64 12.05
N HIS A 171 -21.60 -11.85 11.73
CA HIS A 171 -22.00 -12.56 10.51
C HIS A 171 -22.37 -11.59 9.39
N THR A 172 -22.83 -10.41 9.79
CA THR A 172 -23.27 -9.34 8.89
C THR A 172 -22.89 -7.99 9.48
N ALA A 173 -22.62 -7.02 8.61
CA ALA A 173 -22.48 -5.61 8.96
C ALA A 173 -23.15 -4.76 7.87
N ARG A 174 -23.38 -3.47 8.14
CA ARG A 174 -24.02 -2.56 7.19
C ARG A 174 -23.00 -1.59 6.59
N LEU A 175 -23.07 -1.36 5.28
CA LEU A 175 -22.31 -0.32 4.60
C LEU A 175 -23.29 0.75 4.08
N VAL A 176 -23.03 2.00 4.41
CA VAL A 176 -23.72 3.15 3.81
C VAL A 176 -22.68 4.09 3.19
N VAL A 177 -22.87 4.41 1.92
CA VAL A 177 -22.09 5.42 1.18
C VAL A 177 -23.05 6.49 0.69
N GLU A 178 -22.83 7.72 1.16
CA GLU A 178 -23.59 8.90 0.76
C GLU A 178 -22.77 9.75 -0.21
N THR A 179 -23.49 10.35 -1.15
CA THR A 179 -22.97 11.35 -2.07
C THR A 179 -23.76 12.65 -1.92
N ASN A 180 -23.25 13.73 -2.50
CA ASN A 180 -23.94 15.01 -2.57
C ASN A 180 -25.29 14.97 -3.33
N SER A 181 -25.59 13.87 -4.03
CA SER A 181 -26.81 13.69 -4.83
C SER A 181 -27.70 12.54 -4.35
N GLY A 182 -27.35 11.88 -3.24
CA GLY A 182 -28.13 10.81 -2.63
C GLY A 182 -27.28 9.63 -2.14
N THR A 183 -27.94 8.59 -1.65
CA THR A 183 -27.29 7.37 -1.14
C THR A 183 -26.83 6.49 -2.31
N ALA A 184 -25.51 6.33 -2.46
CA ALA A 184 -24.92 5.46 -3.49
C ALA A 184 -24.95 3.99 -3.08
N VAL A 185 -24.72 3.68 -1.81
CA VAL A 185 -24.78 2.31 -1.27
C VAL A 185 -25.50 2.34 0.06
N ASP A 186 -26.45 1.44 0.26
CA ASP A 186 -27.04 1.11 1.56
C ASP A 186 -27.37 -0.38 1.56
N THR A 187 -26.46 -1.17 2.13
CA THR A 187 -26.51 -2.63 2.00
C THR A 187 -25.95 -3.31 3.23
N ASP A 188 -26.53 -4.46 3.58
CA ASP A 188 -25.91 -5.39 4.51
C ASP A 188 -24.92 -6.27 3.74
N PHE A 189 -23.83 -6.61 4.39
CA PHE A 189 -22.78 -7.43 3.82
C PHE A 189 -22.32 -8.51 4.78
N THR A 190 -21.92 -9.66 4.23
CA THR A 190 -21.49 -10.81 5.03
C THR A 190 -20.06 -10.63 5.51
N VAL A 191 -19.86 -10.94 6.79
CA VAL A 191 -18.53 -11.06 7.41
C VAL A 191 -18.27 -12.55 7.62
N ALA A 192 -17.55 -13.15 6.68
CA ALA A 192 -17.18 -14.56 6.75
C ALA A 192 -15.86 -14.78 6.03
N GLU A 193 -14.97 -15.55 6.67
CA GLU A 193 -13.73 -15.97 6.03
C GLU A 193 -14.02 -16.88 4.84
N SER A 194 -13.37 -16.61 3.72
CA SER A 194 -13.42 -17.46 2.53
C SER A 194 -12.17 -18.33 2.46
N PRO A 195 -12.28 -19.65 2.21
CA PRO A 195 -11.11 -20.46 1.93
C PRO A 195 -10.47 -20.12 0.58
N LEU A 196 -11.22 -19.48 -0.34
CA LEU A 196 -10.65 -18.95 -1.57
C LEU A 196 -10.09 -17.54 -1.32
N GLN A 197 -8.79 -17.39 -1.47
CA GLN A 197 -8.11 -16.11 -1.32
C GLN A 197 -7.69 -15.56 -2.68
N LEU A 198 -7.99 -14.28 -2.92
CA LEU A 198 -7.42 -13.49 -4.00
C LEU A 198 -6.20 -12.75 -3.45
N THR A 199 -5.01 -13.29 -3.74
CA THR A 199 -3.76 -12.86 -3.11
C THR A 199 -3.13 -11.66 -3.80
N SER A 200 -3.30 -11.56 -5.12
CA SER A 200 -2.82 -10.43 -5.91
C SER A 200 -3.66 -10.25 -7.17
N VAL A 201 -3.83 -9.00 -7.57
CA VAL A 201 -4.41 -8.59 -8.84
C VAL A 201 -3.46 -7.61 -9.50
N THR A 202 -3.12 -7.88 -10.75
CA THR A 202 -2.24 -7.01 -11.54
C THR A 202 -2.70 -7.03 -13.00
N THR A 203 -2.00 -6.33 -13.86
CA THR A 203 -2.20 -6.38 -15.31
C THR A 203 -0.96 -6.85 -16.04
N ALA A 204 -1.17 -7.21 -17.30
CA ALA A 204 -0.11 -7.45 -18.26
C ALA A 204 -0.44 -6.78 -19.59
N GLN A 205 0.59 -6.61 -20.41
CA GLN A 205 0.49 -6.09 -21.78
C GLN A 205 -0.03 -4.66 -21.82
N GLY A 206 0.45 -3.81 -20.90
CA GLY A 206 0.08 -2.40 -20.83
C GLY A 206 -1.39 -2.21 -20.46
N GLY A 207 -1.89 -3.00 -19.51
CA GLY A 207 -3.26 -2.95 -19.03
C GLY A 207 -4.27 -3.74 -19.85
N ALA A 208 -3.88 -4.36 -20.97
CA ALA A 208 -4.81 -5.08 -21.85
C ALA A 208 -5.29 -6.44 -21.28
N THR A 209 -4.58 -6.99 -20.30
CA THR A 209 -4.93 -8.26 -19.66
C THR A 209 -4.95 -8.10 -18.14
N ARG A 210 -6.00 -8.60 -17.49
CA ARG A 210 -6.07 -8.76 -16.04
C ARG A 210 -5.42 -10.08 -15.64
N VAL A 211 -4.60 -10.07 -14.59
CA VAL A 211 -3.99 -11.27 -13.99
C VAL A 211 -4.44 -11.37 -12.54
N LEU A 212 -5.08 -12.49 -12.19
CA LEU A 212 -5.53 -12.79 -10.83
C LEU A 212 -4.70 -13.94 -10.28
N PHE A 213 -4.26 -13.81 -9.03
CA PHE A 213 -3.60 -14.88 -8.29
C PHE A 213 -4.52 -15.36 -7.17
N LEU A 214 -4.88 -16.63 -7.24
CA LEU A 214 -5.79 -17.29 -6.30
C LEU A 214 -5.05 -18.34 -5.48
N ARG A 215 -5.49 -18.55 -4.25
CA ARG A 215 -5.03 -19.64 -3.37
C ARG A 215 -6.22 -20.28 -2.66
N ASN A 216 -6.20 -21.60 -2.51
CA ASN A 216 -7.15 -22.31 -1.67
C ASN A 216 -6.51 -22.59 -0.30
N ASP A 217 -6.92 -21.84 0.72
CA ASP A 217 -6.49 -21.99 2.12
C ASP A 217 -7.39 -22.94 2.92
N GLY A 218 -8.41 -23.51 2.27
CA GLY A 218 -9.30 -24.49 2.86
C GLY A 218 -8.70 -25.89 2.95
N THR A 219 -9.52 -26.81 3.46
CA THR A 219 -9.17 -28.24 3.62
C THR A 219 -9.83 -29.14 2.59
N ALA A 220 -10.64 -28.58 1.70
CA ALA A 220 -11.32 -29.29 0.61
C ALA A 220 -10.97 -28.66 -0.75
N PRO A 221 -11.00 -29.42 -1.86
CA PRO A 221 -10.88 -28.85 -3.19
C PRO A 221 -11.98 -27.81 -3.45
N LEU A 222 -11.65 -26.77 -4.21
CA LEU A 222 -12.58 -25.73 -4.64
C LEU A 222 -12.61 -25.66 -6.17
N THR A 223 -13.79 -25.62 -6.78
CA THR A 223 -13.89 -25.49 -8.24
C THR A 223 -14.35 -24.09 -8.61
N LEU A 224 -13.51 -23.36 -9.34
CA LEU A 224 -13.81 -22.03 -9.86
C LEU A 224 -15.01 -22.12 -10.81
N ASP A 225 -16.01 -21.28 -10.56
CA ASP A 225 -17.30 -21.27 -11.26
C ASP A 225 -17.46 -20.01 -12.09
N ARG A 226 -17.18 -18.84 -11.50
CA ARG A 226 -17.45 -17.55 -12.12
C ARG A 226 -16.35 -16.54 -11.85
N ILE A 227 -16.04 -15.71 -12.84
CA ILE A 227 -15.10 -14.60 -12.71
C ILE A 227 -15.79 -13.32 -13.19
N LEU A 228 -15.95 -12.37 -12.28
CA LEU A 228 -16.48 -11.04 -12.58
C LEU A 228 -15.36 -10.02 -12.50
N LEU A 229 -15.17 -9.25 -13.57
CA LEU A 229 -14.23 -8.15 -13.62
C LEU A 229 -14.98 -6.89 -14.01
N ASP A 230 -14.87 -5.84 -13.19
CA ASP A 230 -15.39 -4.51 -13.54
C ASP A 230 -16.89 -4.53 -13.91
N GLY A 231 -17.65 -5.38 -13.22
CA GLY A 231 -19.10 -5.60 -13.45
C GLY A 231 -19.45 -6.49 -14.64
N ILE A 232 -18.47 -7.05 -15.34
CA ILE A 232 -18.64 -7.95 -16.50
C ILE A 232 -18.42 -9.40 -16.08
N ASP A 233 -19.27 -10.32 -16.56
CA ASP A 233 -19.03 -11.75 -16.42
C ASP A 233 -17.99 -12.22 -17.42
N ALA A 234 -16.75 -12.32 -16.96
CA ALA A 234 -15.59 -12.64 -17.78
C ALA A 234 -15.21 -14.12 -17.76
N THR A 235 -16.09 -14.98 -17.22
CA THR A 235 -15.85 -16.42 -17.03
C THR A 235 -15.45 -17.10 -18.34
N ASP A 236 -16.19 -16.86 -19.42
CA ASP A 236 -15.93 -17.50 -20.71
C ASP A 236 -14.65 -16.99 -21.38
N ALA A 237 -14.25 -15.74 -21.15
CA ALA A 237 -13.01 -15.17 -21.69
C ALA A 237 -11.76 -15.53 -20.86
N ALA A 238 -11.95 -16.01 -19.63
CA ALA A 238 -10.85 -16.31 -18.74
C ALA A 238 -10.04 -17.54 -19.18
N CYS A 239 -8.72 -17.42 -19.11
CA CYS A 239 -7.82 -18.56 -19.17
C CYS A 239 -7.59 -19.08 -17.74
N ILE A 240 -8.22 -20.21 -17.44
CA ILE A 240 -8.09 -20.94 -16.18
C ILE A 240 -7.46 -22.29 -16.49
N ALA A 241 -6.15 -22.42 -16.28
CA ALA A 241 -5.43 -23.64 -16.64
C ALA A 241 -5.86 -24.85 -15.79
N THR A 242 -6.19 -24.59 -14.52
CA THR A 242 -6.68 -25.59 -13.57
C THR A 242 -7.88 -25.02 -12.82
N PRO A 243 -9.13 -25.37 -13.21
CA PRO A 243 -10.33 -24.80 -12.59
C PRO A 243 -10.60 -25.34 -11.18
N THR A 244 -10.04 -26.50 -10.82
CA THR A 244 -10.14 -27.05 -9.46
C THR A 244 -8.84 -26.80 -8.70
N LEU A 245 -8.94 -26.09 -7.57
CA LEU A 245 -7.83 -25.83 -6.66
C LEU A 245 -7.87 -26.82 -5.51
N GLU A 246 -6.88 -27.72 -5.46
CA GLU A 246 -6.66 -28.56 -4.29
C GLU A 246 -6.30 -27.70 -3.05
N PRO A 247 -6.49 -28.22 -1.82
CA PRO A 247 -6.01 -27.56 -0.61
C PRO A 247 -4.53 -27.13 -0.71
N GLY A 248 -4.25 -25.85 -0.44
CA GLY A 248 -2.92 -25.23 -0.55
C GLY A 248 -2.47 -24.92 -1.98
N ALA A 249 -3.26 -25.25 -3.01
CA ALA A 249 -2.92 -24.95 -4.39
C ALA A 249 -3.09 -23.46 -4.71
N VAL A 250 -2.28 -22.98 -5.64
CA VAL A 250 -2.36 -21.64 -6.22
C VAL A 250 -2.74 -21.72 -7.69
N ALA A 251 -3.44 -20.72 -8.19
CA ALA A 251 -3.72 -20.57 -9.61
C ALA A 251 -3.49 -19.14 -10.08
N ARG A 252 -3.07 -19.03 -11.34
CA ARG A 252 -3.06 -17.79 -12.09
C ARG A 252 -4.20 -17.85 -13.11
N VAL A 253 -5.08 -16.86 -13.06
CA VAL A 253 -6.14 -16.64 -14.03
C VAL A 253 -5.79 -15.41 -14.84
N THR A 254 -5.91 -15.48 -16.17
CA THR A 254 -5.71 -14.31 -17.03
C THR A 254 -6.93 -14.03 -17.86
N VAL A 255 -7.34 -12.77 -17.95
CA VAL A 255 -8.54 -12.36 -18.66
C VAL A 255 -8.22 -11.16 -19.55
N PRO A 256 -8.42 -11.24 -20.88
CA PRO A 256 -8.27 -10.07 -21.73
C PRO A 256 -9.34 -9.04 -21.38
N LEU A 257 -8.98 -7.76 -21.32
CA LEU A 257 -9.92 -6.67 -21.08
C LEU A 257 -10.42 -6.10 -22.41
N CYS A 258 -11.66 -5.60 -22.41
CA CYS A 258 -12.22 -4.92 -23.59
C CYS A 258 -11.44 -3.64 -23.92
N THR A 259 -11.14 -2.86 -22.88
CA THR A 259 -10.31 -1.66 -22.94
C THR A 259 -9.14 -1.88 -21.99
N ALA A 260 -7.93 -1.51 -22.42
CA ALA A 260 -6.78 -1.57 -21.55
C ALA A 260 -7.01 -0.72 -20.30
N ALA A 261 -6.76 -1.31 -19.13
CA ALA A 261 -6.87 -0.63 -17.86
C ALA A 261 -5.84 0.51 -17.79
N SER A 262 -6.27 1.68 -17.33
CA SER A 262 -5.38 2.84 -17.17
C SER A 262 -5.01 2.99 -15.69
N PRO A 263 -3.76 3.36 -15.35
CA PRO A 263 -3.40 3.66 -13.97
C PRO A 263 -4.39 4.64 -13.32
N GLY A 264 -4.72 4.39 -12.05
CA GLY A 264 -5.72 5.12 -11.27
C GLY A 264 -7.17 4.73 -11.47
N SER A 265 -7.51 4.00 -12.54
CA SER A 265 -8.87 3.51 -12.70
C SER A 265 -9.21 2.51 -11.59
N LEU A 266 -10.46 2.50 -11.14
CA LEU A 266 -10.95 1.41 -10.28
C LEU A 266 -10.80 0.09 -11.04
N TRP A 267 -10.41 -0.95 -10.32
CA TRP A 267 -10.64 -2.32 -10.73
C TRP A 267 -11.40 -3.08 -9.65
N SER A 268 -12.13 -4.09 -10.09
CA SER A 268 -12.85 -5.02 -9.23
C SER A 268 -12.73 -6.44 -9.76
N ALA A 269 -12.55 -7.40 -8.84
CA ALA A 269 -12.48 -8.80 -9.17
C ALA A 269 -13.28 -9.61 -8.15
N ILE A 270 -14.21 -10.41 -8.65
CA ILE A 270 -14.97 -11.39 -7.87
C ILE A 270 -14.76 -12.74 -8.53
N VAL A 271 -14.27 -13.72 -7.77
CA VAL A 271 -14.16 -15.11 -8.23
C VAL A 271 -15.02 -15.97 -7.33
N THR A 272 -15.99 -16.67 -7.89
CA THR A 272 -16.84 -17.60 -7.12
C THR A 272 -16.50 -19.04 -7.44
N THR A 273 -16.91 -19.91 -6.52
CA THR A 273 -16.74 -21.36 -6.62
C THR A 273 -18.09 -22.05 -6.66
N THR A 274 -18.14 -23.28 -7.17
CA THR A 274 -19.36 -24.10 -7.19
C THR A 274 -19.88 -24.42 -5.77
N GLU A 275 -19.00 -24.33 -4.78
CA GLU A 275 -19.25 -24.50 -3.35
C GLU A 275 -19.89 -23.26 -2.71
N GLY A 276 -20.09 -22.18 -3.47
CA GLY A 276 -20.71 -20.94 -3.00
C GLY A 276 -19.76 -19.98 -2.29
N MET A 277 -18.45 -20.26 -2.31
CA MET A 277 -17.43 -19.34 -1.78
C MET A 277 -17.12 -18.26 -2.80
N ALA A 278 -16.71 -17.08 -2.31
CA ALA A 278 -16.26 -15.97 -3.14
C ALA A 278 -14.91 -15.42 -2.64
N ALA A 279 -14.06 -15.02 -3.57
CA ALA A 279 -12.93 -14.15 -3.32
C ALA A 279 -13.21 -12.81 -3.98
N VAL A 280 -13.05 -11.72 -3.23
CA VAL A 280 -13.49 -10.38 -3.62
C VAL A 280 -12.36 -9.41 -3.31
N ALA A 281 -11.95 -8.63 -4.30
CA ALA A 281 -11.06 -7.50 -4.09
C ALA A 281 -11.36 -6.40 -5.09
N GLY A 282 -11.06 -5.17 -4.70
CA GLY A 282 -11.00 -4.02 -5.57
C GLY A 282 -9.78 -3.19 -5.22
N GLY A 283 -9.49 -2.20 -6.04
CA GLY A 283 -8.37 -1.31 -5.85
C GLY A 283 -8.22 -0.32 -6.99
N ARG A 284 -7.13 0.44 -6.95
CA ARG A 284 -6.71 1.27 -8.08
C ARG A 284 -5.77 0.50 -8.97
N MET A 285 -5.84 0.80 -10.26
CA MET A 285 -4.88 0.31 -11.22
C MET A 285 -3.52 0.95 -10.96
N ILE A 286 -2.50 0.14 -10.76
CA ILE A 286 -1.12 0.61 -10.65
C ILE A 286 -0.38 0.37 -11.98
N PRO A 287 0.64 1.16 -12.32
CA PRO A 287 1.48 0.90 -13.49
C PRO A 287 2.12 -0.50 -13.46
N GLU A 288 2.32 -1.10 -14.63
CA GLU A 288 3.08 -2.36 -14.79
C GLU A 288 4.59 -2.11 -14.65
N SER A 289 5.02 -1.71 -13.45
CA SER A 289 6.41 -1.38 -13.13
C SER A 289 6.89 -2.22 -11.94
N PHE A 290 8.11 -2.75 -12.05
CA PHE A 290 8.78 -3.51 -10.98
C PHE A 290 10.08 -2.78 -10.63
N PRO A 291 9.99 -1.73 -9.80
CA PRO A 291 11.16 -0.89 -9.52
C PRO A 291 12.26 -1.70 -8.84
N ILE A 292 13.51 -1.44 -9.24
CA ILE A 292 14.70 -1.85 -8.49
C ILE A 292 15.23 -0.58 -7.84
N GLU A 293 14.91 -0.44 -6.56
CA GLU A 293 15.07 0.81 -5.84
C GLU A 293 16.37 0.91 -5.05
N ALA A 294 16.81 2.16 -4.81
CA ALA A 294 17.88 2.48 -3.88
C ALA A 294 17.52 3.68 -3.00
N TRP A 295 17.73 3.53 -1.70
CA TRP A 295 17.70 4.63 -0.75
C TRP A 295 19.06 5.33 -0.75
N ASN A 296 19.19 6.40 -1.53
CA ASN A 296 20.45 7.13 -1.66
C ASN A 296 20.68 8.11 -0.51
N ASN A 297 21.95 8.36 -0.19
CA ASN A 297 22.31 9.42 0.74
C ASN A 297 22.10 10.81 0.09
N THR A 298 21.93 11.86 0.91
CA THR A 298 21.75 13.24 0.43
C THR A 298 22.95 13.81 -0.33
N THR A 299 24.12 13.17 -0.23
CA THR A 299 25.36 13.61 -0.89
C THR A 299 25.70 12.79 -2.14
N GLU A 300 24.96 11.72 -2.42
CA GLU A 300 25.26 10.82 -3.54
C GLU A 300 24.77 11.37 -4.87
N CYS A 301 23.66 12.10 -4.88
CA CYS A 301 23.04 12.70 -6.06
C CYS A 301 23.02 11.78 -7.30
N PRO A 302 22.52 10.52 -7.21
CA PRO A 302 22.79 9.47 -8.20
C PRO A 302 21.95 9.60 -9.48
N TRP A 303 21.72 10.82 -9.96
CA TRP A 303 20.99 11.10 -11.18
C TRP A 303 21.86 11.89 -12.18
N PRO A 304 21.56 11.79 -13.49
CA PRO A 304 22.26 12.56 -14.51
C PRO A 304 22.24 14.07 -14.22
N GLY A 305 23.41 14.71 -14.28
CA GLY A 305 23.59 16.13 -13.98
C GLY A 305 23.76 16.47 -12.49
N GLY A 306 23.56 15.51 -11.59
CA GLY A 306 23.95 15.60 -10.17
C GLY A 306 25.37 15.06 -9.99
N ASN A 307 25.47 13.74 -9.79
CA ASN A 307 26.72 13.00 -9.79
C ASN A 307 26.67 11.88 -10.83
N ASP A 308 27.14 12.19 -12.04
CA ASP A 308 27.09 11.27 -13.18
C ASP A 308 27.78 9.94 -12.91
N ALA A 309 28.87 9.92 -12.13
CA ALA A 309 29.58 8.69 -11.81
C ALA A 309 28.72 7.76 -10.92
N ASN A 310 27.98 8.32 -9.96
CA ASN A 310 27.05 7.55 -9.14
C ASN A 310 25.83 7.10 -9.95
N ALA A 311 25.30 7.95 -10.83
CA ALA A 311 24.19 7.60 -11.72
C ALA A 311 24.56 6.43 -12.66
N GLU A 312 25.75 6.49 -13.26
CA GLU A 312 26.29 5.40 -14.09
C GLU A 312 26.48 4.12 -13.27
N ALA A 313 27.00 4.22 -12.04
CA ALA A 313 27.19 3.07 -11.17
C ALA A 313 25.86 2.40 -10.77
N MET A 314 24.82 3.17 -10.41
CA MET A 314 23.51 2.64 -10.08
C MET A 314 22.84 1.98 -11.29
N SER A 315 22.88 2.63 -12.45
CA SER A 315 22.37 2.05 -13.69
C SER A 315 23.09 0.74 -14.05
N ALA A 316 24.41 0.67 -13.85
CA ALA A 316 25.18 -0.55 -14.08
C ALA A 316 24.81 -1.70 -13.12
N MET A 317 24.29 -1.38 -11.93
CA MET A 317 23.75 -2.36 -10.98
C MET A 317 22.31 -2.78 -11.31
N GLY A 318 21.67 -2.15 -12.29
CA GLY A 318 20.27 -2.37 -12.65
C GLY A 318 19.28 -1.65 -11.73
N ILE A 319 19.75 -0.72 -10.90
CA ILE A 319 18.88 0.18 -10.13
C ILE A 319 18.28 1.19 -11.11
N ASP A 320 16.96 1.28 -11.11
CA ASP A 320 16.19 2.14 -12.01
C ASP A 320 15.32 3.16 -11.27
N THR A 321 15.26 3.06 -9.94
CA THR A 321 14.35 3.86 -9.12
C THR A 321 15.07 4.44 -7.91
N HIS A 322 15.00 5.75 -7.72
CA HIS A 322 15.67 6.42 -6.59
C HIS A 322 14.66 7.06 -5.62
N TYR A 323 14.94 6.99 -4.32
CA TYR A 323 14.16 7.73 -3.34
C TYR A 323 14.46 9.23 -3.41
N LEU A 324 13.43 10.03 -3.66
CA LEU A 324 13.48 11.48 -3.52
C LEU A 324 12.83 11.87 -2.20
N HIS A 325 13.67 12.05 -1.18
CA HIS A 325 13.25 12.42 0.16
C HIS A 325 13.65 13.85 0.54
N GLY A 326 12.97 14.40 1.55
CA GLY A 326 13.29 15.73 2.05
C GLY A 326 14.76 15.85 2.45
N GLY A 327 15.42 16.92 2.04
CA GLY A 327 16.83 17.16 2.31
C GLY A 327 17.77 16.81 1.16
N VAL A 328 17.35 15.98 0.21
CA VAL A 328 18.19 15.58 -0.95
C VAL A 328 18.63 16.80 -1.77
N CYS A 329 17.73 17.74 -2.06
CA CYS A 329 18.09 18.96 -2.78
C CYS A 329 18.56 20.12 -1.89
N ASN A 330 18.40 20.02 -0.57
CA ASN A 330 18.85 21.04 0.38
C ASN A 330 20.34 20.94 0.73
N ASP A 331 20.99 19.84 0.37
CA ASP A 331 22.43 19.67 0.53
C ASP A 331 23.16 20.44 -0.59
N ASP A 332 24.17 21.22 -0.21
CA ASP A 332 25.05 21.94 -1.14
C ASP A 332 25.69 20.97 -2.16
N ALA A 333 25.78 19.67 -1.82
CA ALA A 333 26.30 18.62 -2.68
C ALA A 333 25.44 18.38 -3.94
N CYS A 334 24.11 18.40 -3.82
CA CYS A 334 23.21 18.10 -4.94
C CYS A 334 22.67 19.34 -5.63
N ASN A 335 22.47 20.44 -4.90
CA ASN A 335 22.03 21.75 -5.42
C ASN A 335 20.97 21.65 -6.52
N CYS A 336 19.88 20.92 -6.22
CA CYS A 336 18.77 20.69 -7.14
C CYS A 336 17.48 21.38 -6.67
N ASP A 337 16.43 21.26 -7.46
CA ASP A 337 15.06 21.58 -7.12
C ASP A 337 14.24 20.32 -7.37
N GLU A 338 13.51 19.82 -6.36
CA GLU A 338 12.84 18.52 -6.43
C GLU A 338 11.85 18.43 -7.60
N GLN A 339 11.06 19.50 -7.83
CA GLN A 339 10.12 19.55 -8.95
C GLN A 339 10.85 19.49 -10.29
N THR A 340 11.88 20.32 -10.47
CA THR A 340 12.68 20.34 -11.70
C THR A 340 13.32 18.97 -11.94
N LEU A 341 13.81 18.31 -10.91
CA LEU A 341 14.40 16.98 -11.01
C LEU A 341 13.37 15.94 -11.50
N ILE A 342 12.15 15.96 -10.94
CA ILE A 342 11.04 15.09 -11.36
C ILE A 342 10.69 15.33 -12.83
N GLU A 343 10.47 16.58 -13.24
CA GLU A 343 9.98 16.89 -14.58
C GLU A 343 11.05 16.69 -15.67
N THR A 344 12.31 17.03 -15.37
CA THR A 344 13.37 17.11 -16.39
C THR A 344 14.25 15.87 -16.46
N ILE A 345 14.53 15.21 -15.34
CA ILE A 345 15.40 14.03 -15.31
C ILE A 345 14.56 12.76 -15.32
N TYR A 346 13.67 12.60 -14.32
CA TYR A 346 12.84 11.41 -14.23
C TYR A 346 11.74 11.39 -15.30
N GLY A 347 11.11 12.54 -15.57
CA GLY A 347 10.03 12.68 -16.54
C GLY A 347 10.47 12.57 -18.00
N ALA A 348 11.75 12.83 -18.30
CA ALA A 348 12.32 12.67 -19.64
C ALA A 348 12.94 11.29 -19.87
N SER A 349 13.03 10.45 -18.84
CA SER A 349 13.68 9.14 -18.91
C SER A 349 12.66 8.02 -19.09
N ASP A 350 12.98 7.08 -19.98
CA ASP A 350 12.23 5.82 -20.13
C ASP A 350 12.70 4.74 -19.14
N SER A 351 13.88 4.91 -18.55
CA SER A 351 14.57 3.89 -17.74
C SER A 351 14.88 4.33 -16.32
N LEU A 352 14.53 5.55 -15.94
CA LEU A 352 14.79 6.08 -14.60
C LEU A 352 13.49 6.60 -13.99
N ARG A 353 13.24 6.24 -12.75
CA ARG A 353 12.05 6.61 -11.97
C ARG A 353 12.45 7.11 -10.59
N THR A 354 11.48 7.68 -9.88
CA THR A 354 11.65 8.06 -8.49
C THR A 354 10.51 7.61 -7.59
N LEU A 355 10.85 7.22 -6.36
CA LEU A 355 9.93 7.06 -5.25
C LEU A 355 9.96 8.34 -4.42
N VAL A 356 8.86 9.09 -4.42
CA VAL A 356 8.81 10.40 -3.77
C VAL A 356 8.24 10.24 -2.36
N THR A 357 8.97 10.66 -1.32
CA THR A 357 8.48 10.51 0.05
C THR A 357 7.39 11.52 0.38
N ARG A 358 6.57 11.22 1.40
CA ARG A 358 5.43 12.06 1.81
C ARG A 358 5.79 13.53 2.00
N GLY A 359 6.99 13.82 2.50
CA GLY A 359 7.43 15.19 2.77
C GLY A 359 7.53 15.99 1.48
N VAL A 360 8.17 15.43 0.46
CA VAL A 360 8.31 16.06 -0.86
C VAL A 360 6.95 16.10 -1.57
N ALA A 361 6.19 15.00 -1.54
CA ALA A 361 4.91 14.88 -2.25
C ALA A 361 3.86 15.94 -1.84
N ARG A 362 3.88 16.38 -0.58
CA ARG A 362 2.98 17.43 -0.06
C ARG A 362 3.26 18.81 -0.68
N ASP A 363 4.50 19.08 -1.04
CA ASP A 363 4.93 20.38 -1.56
C ASP A 363 4.86 20.47 -3.10
N LEU A 364 4.67 19.34 -3.78
CA LEU A 364 4.52 19.31 -5.24
C LEU A 364 3.22 20.00 -5.69
N PRO A 365 3.19 20.68 -6.85
CA PRO A 365 1.97 21.26 -7.38
C PRO A 365 1.05 20.19 -8.01
N ASP A 366 -0.26 20.39 -7.98
CA ASP A 366 -1.23 19.47 -8.60
C ASP A 366 -1.11 19.42 -10.14
N THR A 367 -0.38 20.36 -10.74
CA THR A 367 -0.09 20.38 -12.19
C THR A 367 1.20 19.65 -12.56
N LEU A 368 1.89 19.04 -11.60
CA LEU A 368 3.14 18.30 -11.83
C LEU A 368 2.93 17.16 -12.83
N SER A 369 3.89 16.96 -13.72
CA SER A 369 3.95 15.72 -14.52
C SER A 369 4.42 14.55 -13.67
N THR A 370 3.62 13.48 -13.62
CA THR A 370 3.88 12.28 -12.83
C THR A 370 4.59 11.16 -13.59
N THR A 371 4.92 11.36 -14.87
CA THR A 371 5.50 10.32 -15.74
C THR A 371 6.80 9.71 -15.19
N GLY A 372 7.59 10.48 -14.43
CA GLY A 372 8.83 10.03 -13.80
C GLY A 372 8.66 9.37 -12.43
N ILE A 373 7.45 9.36 -11.85
CA ILE A 373 7.21 8.90 -10.48
C ILE A 373 6.76 7.44 -10.50
N ALA A 374 7.50 6.56 -9.83
CA ALA A 374 7.13 5.16 -9.67
C ALA A 374 6.02 5.00 -8.62
N ALA A 375 6.15 5.66 -7.47
CA ALA A 375 5.15 5.70 -6.41
C ALA A 375 5.40 6.88 -5.46
N PHE A 376 4.41 7.20 -4.63
CA PHE A 376 4.57 8.03 -3.46
C PHE A 376 4.73 7.18 -2.20
N SER A 377 5.85 7.32 -1.50
CA SER A 377 6.09 6.64 -0.23
C SER A 377 5.37 7.36 0.91
N THR A 378 4.43 6.67 1.56
CA THR A 378 3.71 7.18 2.75
C THR A 378 4.49 6.97 4.05
N GLY A 379 5.52 6.13 4.00
CA GLY A 379 6.46 5.80 5.07
C GLY A 379 7.60 4.95 4.50
N ASP A 380 8.79 5.07 5.10
CA ASP A 380 9.93 4.21 4.79
C ASP A 380 9.74 2.82 5.40
N GLU A 381 9.29 2.74 6.64
CA GLU A 381 8.91 1.50 7.30
C GLU A 381 7.70 1.64 8.24
N SER A 382 6.93 0.56 8.35
CA SER A 382 6.06 0.34 9.52
C SER A 382 6.92 -0.16 10.68
N ASP A 383 7.48 0.76 11.47
CA ASP A 383 8.35 0.57 12.66
C ASP A 383 7.78 -0.32 13.80
N GLY A 384 6.70 -1.04 13.54
CA GLY A 384 6.03 -1.93 14.48
C GLY A 384 5.14 -1.20 15.49
N GLU A 385 5.31 0.11 15.75
CA GLU A 385 4.33 0.83 16.57
C GLU A 385 3.01 1.00 15.81
N LEU A 386 1.92 0.68 16.50
CA LEU A 386 0.59 0.77 15.90
C LEU A 386 0.00 2.16 16.03
N PHE A 387 0.52 2.99 16.92
CA PHE A 387 0.01 4.32 17.22
C PHE A 387 1.12 5.36 17.13
N GLU A 388 0.74 6.59 16.82
CA GLU A 388 1.61 7.75 16.95
C GLU A 388 1.80 8.08 18.44
N GLU A 389 3.03 7.96 18.92
CA GLU A 389 3.38 8.13 20.33
C GLU A 389 4.00 9.49 20.62
N ASP A 390 4.36 10.28 19.59
CA ASP A 390 4.91 11.63 19.80
C ASP A 390 3.80 12.59 20.25
N PRO A 391 3.84 13.09 21.51
CA PRO A 391 2.84 14.03 22.01
C PRO A 391 2.89 15.41 21.32
N GLU A 392 3.95 15.71 20.56
CA GLU A 392 4.04 16.92 19.73
C GLU A 392 3.44 16.71 18.34
N SER A 393 3.20 15.46 17.92
CA SER A 393 2.56 15.15 16.65
C SER A 393 1.09 15.58 16.68
N PRO A 394 0.57 16.20 15.61
CA PRO A 394 -0.86 16.49 15.48
C PRO A 394 -1.72 15.22 15.43
N ASP A 395 -1.09 14.07 15.16
CA ASP A 395 -1.72 12.76 15.08
C ASP A 395 -1.55 11.92 16.36
N PHE A 396 -1.10 12.51 17.48
CA PHE A 396 -0.88 11.78 18.74
C PHE A 396 -2.06 10.87 19.12
N GLY A 397 -1.78 9.57 19.29
CA GLY A 397 -2.77 8.53 19.60
C GLY A 397 -3.51 7.95 18.39
N ALA A 398 -3.29 8.46 17.17
CA ALA A 398 -3.86 7.88 15.96
C ALA A 398 -3.11 6.62 15.53
N PRO A 399 -3.80 5.63 14.94
CA PRO A 399 -3.14 4.48 14.37
C PRO A 399 -2.21 4.94 13.26
N LYS A 400 -0.93 4.54 13.29
CA LYS A 400 -0.02 4.77 12.16
C LYS A 400 -0.59 4.28 10.82
N PRO A 401 -1.30 3.13 10.75
CA PRO A 401 -1.98 2.72 9.51
C PRO A 401 -3.04 3.72 9.02
N ALA A 402 -3.76 4.39 9.92
CA ALA A 402 -4.76 5.39 9.56
C ALA A 402 -4.11 6.62 8.93
N ILE A 403 -3.00 7.09 9.54
CA ILE A 403 -2.19 8.18 9.03
C ILE A 403 -1.72 7.85 7.61
N GLY A 404 -1.12 6.67 7.40
CA GLY A 404 -0.67 6.21 6.08
C GLY A 404 -1.81 6.12 5.05
N ALA A 405 -2.97 5.61 5.46
CA ALA A 405 -4.15 5.55 4.59
C ALA A 405 -4.68 6.94 4.22
N ARG A 406 -4.71 7.87 5.17
CA ARG A 406 -5.11 9.26 4.93
C ARG A 406 -4.19 9.95 3.93
N GLU A 407 -2.88 9.81 4.09
CA GLU A 407 -1.91 10.32 3.10
C GLU A 407 -2.12 9.69 1.73
N SER A 408 -2.36 8.37 1.68
CA SER A 408 -2.68 7.69 0.43
C SER A 408 -3.91 8.28 -0.25
N ARG A 409 -5.02 8.50 0.50
CA ARG A 409 -6.25 9.10 -0.05
C ARG A 409 -6.00 10.51 -0.62
N ILE A 410 -5.24 11.35 0.07
CA ILE A 410 -4.87 12.68 -0.42
C ILE A 410 -4.10 12.58 -1.73
N LEU A 411 -3.13 11.68 -1.81
CA LEU A 411 -2.32 11.48 -3.02
C LEU A 411 -3.14 10.84 -4.15
N TRP A 412 -4.10 9.98 -3.84
CA TRP A 412 -5.01 9.39 -4.81
C TRP A 412 -5.91 10.40 -5.48
N GLU A 413 -6.38 11.41 -4.75
CA GLU A 413 -7.19 12.51 -5.28
C GLU A 413 -6.37 13.44 -6.18
N ARG A 414 -5.12 13.72 -5.79
CA ARG A 414 -4.23 14.66 -6.50
C ARG A 414 -3.57 14.04 -7.73
N PHE A 415 -3.13 12.79 -7.60
CA PHE A 415 -2.33 12.06 -8.59
C PHE A 415 -2.87 10.63 -8.77
N PRO A 416 -4.09 10.47 -9.32
CA PRO A 416 -4.76 9.18 -9.35
C PRO A 416 -3.99 8.09 -10.08
N GLU A 417 -3.13 8.42 -11.03
CA GLU A 417 -2.31 7.49 -11.81
C GLU A 417 -1.07 6.97 -11.08
N VAL A 418 -0.64 7.61 -9.99
CA VAL A 418 0.57 7.23 -9.24
C VAL A 418 0.17 6.36 -8.05
N PRO A 419 0.76 5.17 -7.89
CA PRO A 419 0.48 4.34 -6.72
C PRO A 419 1.07 4.95 -5.46
N THR A 420 0.47 4.63 -4.32
CA THR A 420 1.09 4.86 -3.01
C THR A 420 1.78 3.59 -2.53
N PHE A 421 2.90 3.75 -1.82
CA PHE A 421 3.74 2.68 -1.35
C PHE A 421 4.07 2.87 0.12
N ASN A 422 4.15 1.78 0.88
CA ASN A 422 4.73 1.81 2.22
C ASN A 422 5.68 0.64 2.41
N GLY A 423 6.90 0.92 2.88
CA GLY A 423 7.85 -0.15 3.21
C GLY A 423 7.41 -0.97 4.43
N GLY A 424 7.86 -2.22 4.49
CA GLY A 424 7.57 -3.11 5.60
C GLY A 424 8.83 -3.43 6.39
N MET A 425 8.80 -3.28 7.72
CA MET A 425 9.87 -3.72 8.62
C MET A 425 9.51 -5.02 9.35
N THR A 426 8.28 -5.09 9.86
CA THR A 426 7.81 -6.16 10.75
C THR A 426 6.73 -6.99 10.08
N ASN A 427 6.92 -8.31 10.00
CA ASN A 427 6.00 -9.36 9.57
C ASN A 427 4.73 -9.49 10.44
N GLY A 428 4.84 -9.27 11.75
CA GLY A 428 3.78 -9.47 12.73
C GLY A 428 2.62 -8.49 12.55
N HIS A 429 2.90 -7.24 12.16
CA HIS A 429 1.89 -6.22 11.91
C HIS A 429 1.58 -5.99 10.42
N ILE A 430 2.26 -6.66 9.47
CA ILE A 430 2.01 -6.45 8.02
C ILE A 430 0.53 -6.57 7.69
N GLY A 431 -0.19 -7.51 8.28
CA GLY A 431 -1.62 -7.67 8.04
C GLY A 431 -2.44 -6.39 8.29
N THR A 432 -2.16 -5.73 9.42
CA THR A 432 -2.80 -4.49 9.85
C THR A 432 -2.39 -3.29 8.99
N PHE A 433 -1.15 -3.21 8.51
CA PHE A 433 -0.71 -2.12 7.62
C PHE A 433 -1.08 -2.36 6.15
N ALA A 434 -1.17 -3.62 5.71
CA ALA A 434 -1.35 -3.91 4.31
C ALA A 434 -2.72 -3.42 3.85
N GLY A 435 -2.76 -2.81 2.66
CA GLY A 435 -3.95 -2.16 2.12
C GLY A 435 -4.16 -0.71 2.56
N MET A 436 -3.35 -0.16 3.47
CA MET A 436 -3.36 1.29 3.71
C MET A 436 -2.79 2.09 2.53
N ALA A 437 -1.93 1.47 1.71
CA ALA A 437 -1.39 1.98 0.46
C ALA A 437 -1.71 1.01 -0.69
N ASP A 438 -1.45 1.42 -1.94
CA ASP A 438 -1.61 0.54 -3.10
C ASP A 438 -0.61 -0.64 -3.07
N ILE A 439 0.62 -0.39 -2.58
CA ILE A 439 1.74 -1.34 -2.50
C ILE A 439 2.22 -1.50 -1.06
#